data_AF-A0A962UI28-F1
#
_entry.id   AF-A0A962UI28-F1
#
_cell.length_a   1.000
_cell.length_b   1.000
_cell.length_c   1.000
_cell.angle_alpha   90.00
_cell.angle_beta   90.00
_cell.angle_gamma   90.00
#
_symmetry.space_group_name_H-M   'P 1'
#
loop_
_entity.id
_entity.type
_entity.pdbx_description
1 polymer ?
#
loop_
_entity_poly.entity_id
_entity_poly.type
_entity_poly.pdbx_seq_one_letter_code
_entity_poly.pdbx_strand_id
1 'polypeptide(L)'
;DAIDEIASVPGLDVVCIGPQDLSISMGLHGQFTHPDFVATLQKVVDACNKHGVATGMVERQAESHRVWYEMGMRFLVTNTDSNMIFQSASRDVATIREFTGK
;
A
#
# COMPACT_ATOMS: atom_id res chain seq x y z
N ASP A 1 15.42 -3.14 -9.36
CA ASP A 1 16.85 -3.20 -9.72
C ASP A 1 17.69 -2.11 -9.06
N ALA A 2 17.38 -0.83 -9.24
CA ALA A 2 18.16 0.27 -8.63
C ALA A 2 17.84 0.58 -7.14
N ILE A 3 17.09 -0.27 -6.44
CA ILE A 3 16.53 0.08 -5.12
C ILE A 3 17.59 0.26 -4.03
N ASP A 4 18.69 -0.51 -4.06
CA ASP A 4 19.79 -0.35 -3.08
C ASP A 4 20.50 1.00 -3.25
N GLU A 5 20.71 1.43 -4.50
CA GLU A 5 21.31 2.73 -4.82
C GLU A 5 20.38 3.87 -4.37
N ILE A 6 19.09 3.77 -4.69
CA ILE A 6 18.08 4.76 -4.27
C ILE A 6 18.01 4.86 -2.74
N ALA A 7 17.92 3.73 -2.04
CA ALA A 7 17.83 3.68 -0.59
C ALA A 7 19.09 4.19 0.12
N SER A 8 20.25 4.20 -0.57
CA SER A 8 21.51 4.71 -0.03
C SER A 8 21.68 6.24 -0.12
N VAL A 9 20.76 6.95 -0.79
CA VAL A 9 20.84 8.40 -0.98
C VAL A 9 20.75 9.14 0.37
N PRO A 10 21.74 9.99 0.71
CA PRO A 10 21.72 10.74 1.96
C PRO A 10 20.48 11.64 2.10
N GLY A 11 19.79 11.53 3.23
CA GLY A 11 18.60 12.32 3.55
C GLY A 11 17.29 11.75 3.00
N LEU A 12 17.29 10.54 2.42
CA LEU A 12 16.06 9.84 2.07
C LEU A 12 15.45 9.18 3.32
N ASP A 13 14.27 9.63 3.75
CA ASP A 13 13.61 9.10 4.96
C ASP A 13 12.64 7.93 4.66
N VAL A 14 11.96 7.98 3.52
CA VAL A 14 10.87 7.04 3.18
C VAL A 14 10.87 6.69 1.69
N VAL A 15 10.67 5.41 1.38
CA VAL A 15 10.27 4.92 0.05
C VAL A 15 8.81 4.46 0.09
N CYS A 16 7.96 5.12 -0.69
CA CYS A 16 6.56 4.75 -0.86
C CYS A 16 6.34 3.98 -2.16
N ILE A 17 5.77 2.79 -2.06
CA ILE A 17 5.42 1.93 -3.20
C ILE A 17 3.99 2.24 -3.65
N GLY A 18 3.82 2.52 -4.94
CA GLY A 18 2.51 2.55 -5.59
C GLY A 18 2.15 1.13 -6.08
N PRO A 19 1.27 0.38 -5.40
CA PRO A 19 1.03 -1.03 -5.75
C PRO A 19 0.38 -1.18 -7.13
N GLN A 20 -0.52 -0.26 -7.50
CA GLN A 20 -1.21 -0.27 -8.80
C GLN A 20 -0.20 -0.12 -9.94
N ASP A 21 0.60 0.96 -9.91
CA ASP A 21 1.60 1.25 -10.93
C ASP A 21 2.66 0.16 -11.01
N LEU A 22 3.16 -0.32 -9.85
CA LEU A 22 4.12 -1.41 -9.81
C LEU A 22 3.57 -2.68 -10.46
N SER A 23 2.32 -3.05 -10.15
CA SER A 23 1.69 -4.23 -10.75
C SER A 23 1.58 -4.11 -12.27
N ILE A 24 1.30 -2.91 -12.79
CA ILE A 24 1.25 -2.64 -14.23
C ILE A 24 2.64 -2.76 -14.85
N SER A 25 3.66 -2.13 -14.25
CA SER A 25 5.05 -2.20 -14.74
C SER A 25 5.59 -3.63 -14.77
N MET A 26 5.09 -4.51 -13.89
CA MET A 26 5.46 -5.92 -13.85
C MET A 26 4.65 -6.81 -14.80
N GLY A 27 3.66 -6.28 -15.52
CA GLY A 27 2.72 -7.09 -16.31
C GLY A 27 1.75 -7.93 -15.46
N LEU A 28 1.65 -7.64 -14.16
CA LEU A 28 0.84 -8.33 -13.16
C LEU A 28 -0.36 -7.49 -12.73
N HIS A 29 -1.02 -6.83 -13.68
CA HIS A 29 -2.07 -5.83 -13.40
C HIS A 29 -3.10 -6.33 -12.36
N GLY A 30 -3.13 -5.70 -11.18
CA GLY A 30 -4.05 -6.02 -10.09
C GLY A 30 -3.75 -7.31 -9.30
N GLN A 31 -2.68 -8.04 -9.63
CA GLN A 31 -2.34 -9.34 -9.02
C GLN A 31 -1.43 -9.17 -7.80
N PHE A 32 -1.93 -8.52 -6.74
CA PHE A 32 -1.13 -8.15 -5.55
C PHE A 32 -0.69 -9.33 -4.68
N THR A 33 -1.24 -10.52 -4.89
CA THR A 33 -0.83 -11.76 -4.22
C THR A 33 0.08 -12.62 -5.07
N HIS A 34 0.41 -12.20 -6.29
CA HIS A 34 1.31 -12.96 -7.17
C HIS A 34 2.70 -13.07 -6.52
N PRO A 35 3.33 -14.27 -6.52
CA PRO A 35 4.62 -14.48 -5.85
C PRO A 35 5.70 -13.47 -6.26
N ASP A 36 5.80 -13.13 -7.55
CA ASP A 36 6.77 -12.15 -8.03
C ASP A 36 6.50 -10.73 -7.54
N PHE A 37 5.23 -10.34 -7.39
CA PHE A 37 4.86 -9.04 -6.82
C PHE A 37 5.30 -8.97 -5.36
N VAL A 38 4.95 -9.99 -4.57
CA VAL A 38 5.32 -10.08 -3.14
C VAL A 38 6.84 -10.13 -2.98
N ALA A 39 7.55 -10.91 -3.80
CA ALA A 39 9.01 -10.96 -3.79
C ALA A 39 9.65 -9.61 -4.15
N THR A 40 9.02 -8.83 -5.02
CA THR A 40 9.47 -7.49 -5.38
C THR A 40 9.29 -6.51 -4.22
N LEU A 41 8.16 -6.58 -3.51
CA LEU A 41 7.96 -5.79 -2.28
C LEU A 41 9.01 -6.14 -1.23
N GLN A 42 9.27 -7.43 -0.99
CA GLN A 42 10.28 -7.87 -0.02
C GLN A 42 11.67 -7.33 -0.37
N LYS A 43 12.08 -7.38 -1.65
CA LYS A 43 13.35 -6.79 -2.10
C LYS A 43 13.45 -5.30 -1.78
N VAL A 44 12.35 -4.56 -1.93
CA VAL A 44 12.31 -3.12 -1.61
C VAL A 44 12.44 -2.91 -0.10
N VAL A 45 11.68 -3.66 0.70
CA VAL A 45 11.71 -3.59 2.17
C VAL A 45 13.10 -3.91 2.70
N ASP A 46 13.72 -4.98 2.22
CA ASP A 46 15.06 -5.40 2.65
C ASP A 46 16.12 -4.34 2.34
N ALA A 47 16.08 -3.77 1.13
CA ALA A 47 17.00 -2.71 0.72
C ALA A 47 16.81 -1.44 1.57
N CYS A 48 15.56 -1.01 1.81
CA CYS A 48 15.30 0.17 2.63
C CYS A 48 15.74 -0.05 4.08
N ASN A 49 15.42 -1.22 4.66
CA ASN A 49 15.83 -1.58 6.02
C ASN A 49 17.36 -1.60 6.18
N LYS A 50 18.09 -2.10 5.18
CA LYS A 50 19.57 -2.11 5.17
C LYS A 50 20.16 -0.70 5.33
N HIS A 51 19.50 0.33 4.79
CA HIS A 51 19.95 1.72 4.83
C HIS A 51 19.23 2.58 5.88
N GLY A 52 18.38 1.99 6.72
CA GLY A 52 17.62 2.72 7.74
C GLY A 52 16.50 3.61 7.18
N VAL A 53 16.07 3.36 5.96
CA VAL A 53 14.98 4.09 5.27
C VAL A 53 13.67 3.36 5.53
N ALA A 54 12.60 4.07 5.88
CA ALA A 54 11.30 3.43 6.08
C ALA A 54 10.66 3.07 4.73
N THR A 55 9.99 1.91 4.65
CA THR A 55 9.15 1.56 3.50
C THR A 55 7.69 1.73 3.83
N GLY A 56 6.91 2.19 2.86
CA GLY A 56 5.46 2.28 2.93
C GLY A 56 4.75 1.90 1.63
N MET A 57 3.45 1.66 1.75
CA MET A 57 2.57 1.35 0.62
C MET A 57 1.16 1.85 0.95
N VAL A 58 0.43 2.29 -0.08
CA VAL A 58 -0.97 2.68 0.06
C VAL A 58 -1.84 1.42 0.13
N GLU A 59 -2.62 1.29 1.20
CA GLU A 59 -3.66 0.27 1.33
C GLU A 59 -5.03 0.88 1.60
N ARG A 60 -6.09 0.23 1.11
CA ARG A 60 -7.45 0.77 1.25
C ARG A 60 -8.11 0.40 2.57
N GLN A 61 -7.65 -0.66 3.22
CA GLN A 61 -8.21 -1.19 4.47
C GLN A 61 -7.11 -1.22 5.53
N ALA A 62 -7.44 -0.75 6.73
CA ALA A 62 -6.46 -0.63 7.82
C ALA A 62 -5.91 -2.00 8.22
N GLU A 63 -6.76 -3.01 8.23
CA GLU A 63 -6.45 -4.39 8.59
C GLU A 63 -5.46 -5.03 7.62
N SER A 64 -5.49 -4.64 6.34
CA SER A 64 -4.58 -5.12 5.31
C SER A 64 -3.13 -4.73 5.57
N HIS A 65 -2.86 -3.72 6.40
CA HIS A 65 -1.50 -3.35 6.76
C HIS A 65 -0.76 -4.38 7.61
N ARG A 66 -1.46 -5.32 8.28
CA ARG A 66 -0.80 -6.30 9.17
C ARG A 66 0.30 -7.08 8.45
N VAL A 67 0.00 -7.63 7.27
CA VAL A 67 0.97 -8.45 6.52
C VAL A 67 2.18 -7.63 6.06
N TRP A 68 1.97 -6.36 5.69
CA TRP A 68 3.03 -5.45 5.26
C TRP A 68 3.89 -4.96 6.44
N TYR A 69 3.26 -4.75 7.60
CA TYR A 69 3.97 -4.45 8.83
C TYR A 69 4.85 -5.63 9.27
N GLU A 70 4.31 -6.86 9.21
CA GLU A 70 5.05 -8.09 9.50
C GLU A 70 6.20 -8.31 8.50
N MET A 71 6.03 -7.91 7.23
CA MET A 71 7.08 -7.91 6.20
C MET A 71 8.24 -6.93 6.50
N GLY A 72 7.96 -5.84 7.23
CA GLY A 72 8.96 -4.84 7.63
C GLY A 72 8.61 -3.39 7.31
N MET A 73 7.47 -3.11 6.66
CA MET A 73 7.05 -1.73 6.38
C MET A 73 6.71 -0.96 7.65
N ARG A 74 7.05 0.34 7.69
CA ARG A 74 6.86 1.22 8.86
C ARG A 74 6.09 2.51 8.55
N PHE A 75 5.95 2.85 7.27
CA PHE A 75 5.15 3.99 6.83
C PHE A 75 3.81 3.51 6.27
N LEU A 76 2.76 3.47 7.12
CA LEU A 76 1.47 2.90 6.78
C LEU A 76 0.53 3.97 6.24
N VAL A 77 0.39 4.03 4.91
CA VAL A 77 -0.51 4.99 4.24
C VAL A 77 -1.87 4.34 4.05
N THR A 78 -2.84 4.74 4.88
CA THR A 78 -4.17 4.15 4.88
C THR A 78 -5.17 5.03 4.15
N ASN A 79 -5.71 4.50 3.06
CA ASN A 79 -6.87 5.02 2.34
C ASN A 79 -6.62 6.44 1.75
N THR A 80 -7.67 7.02 1.17
CA THR A 80 -7.73 8.43 0.80
C THR A 80 -8.97 9.07 1.42
N ASP A 81 -8.91 10.38 1.67
CA ASP A 81 -10.02 11.17 2.17
C ASP A 81 -11.30 11.02 1.31
N SER A 82 -11.15 11.13 -0.01
CA SER A 82 -12.21 10.97 -1.00
C SER A 82 -12.86 9.58 -0.93
N ASN A 83 -12.06 8.51 -0.80
CA ASN A 83 -12.60 7.16 -0.68
C ASN A 83 -13.23 6.92 0.70
N MET A 84 -12.68 7.49 1.78
CA MET A 84 -13.29 7.44 3.11
C MET A 84 -14.66 8.13 3.14
N ILE A 85 -14.76 9.32 2.56
CA ILE A 85 -16.04 10.05 2.42
C ILE A 85 -17.02 9.23 1.59
N PHE A 86 -16.59 8.72 0.44
CA PHE A 86 -17.42 7.89 -0.43
C PHE A 86 -17.93 6.64 0.29
N GLN A 87 -17.06 5.92 1.01
CA GLN A 87 -17.41 4.73 1.77
C GLN A 87 -18.41 5.03 2.89
N SER A 88 -18.21 6.11 3.66
CA SER A 88 -19.12 6.50 4.74
C SER A 88 -20.48 6.93 4.18
N ALA A 89 -20.50 7.82 3.19
CA ALA A 89 -21.74 8.31 2.60
C ALA A 89 -22.54 7.18 1.94
N SER A 90 -21.87 6.25 1.25
CA SER A 90 -22.52 5.08 0.65
C SER A 90 -23.15 4.17 1.72
N ARG A 91 -22.48 3.99 2.86
CA ARG A 91 -23.00 3.21 3.99
C ARG A 91 -24.24 3.86 4.59
N ASP A 92 -24.20 5.16 4.87
CA ASP A 92 -25.33 5.88 5.46
C ASP A 92 -26.55 5.86 4.54
N VAL A 93 -26.35 6.05 3.22
CA VAL A 93 -27.43 5.94 2.23
C VAL A 93 -28.00 4.52 2.17
N ALA A 94 -27.17 3.49 2.23
CA ALA A 94 -27.63 2.10 2.26
C ALA A 94 -28.50 1.82 3.50
N THR A 95 -28.05 2.24 4.68
CA THR A 95 -28.83 2.12 5.93
C THR A 95 -30.15 2.88 5.86
N ILE A 96 -30.17 4.09 5.28
CA ILE A 96 -31.43 4.85 5.10
C ILE A 96 -32.40 4.11 4.17
N ARG A 97 -31.91 3.50 3.10
CA ARG A 97 -32.73 2.73 2.17
C ARG A 97 -33.41 1.53 2.83
N GLU A 98 -32.71 0.83 3.71
CA GLU A 98 -33.23 -0.34 4.42
C GLU A 98 -34.54 -0.07 5.17
N PHE A 99 -34.67 1.05 5.88
CA PHE A 99 -35.88 1.38 6.64
C PHE A 99 -36.86 2.31 5.91
N THR A 100 -36.43 2.98 4.84
CA THR A 100 -37.31 3.83 4.03
C THR A 100 -38.00 3.08 2.89
N GLY A 101 -37.58 1.84 2.58
CA GLY A 101 -38.15 1.04 1.50
C GLY A 101 -37.88 1.59 0.10
N LYS A 102 -36.82 2.41 -0.04
CA LYS A 102 -36.33 2.98 -1.30
C LYS A 102 -35.07 2.28 -1.78
#